data_AF-A0A1B6G7M7-F1
#
_entry.id   AF-A0A1B6G7M7-F1
#
_cell.length_a   1.000
_cell.length_b   1.000
_cell.length_c   1.000
_cell.angle_alpha   90.00
_cell.angle_beta   90.00
_cell.angle_gamma   90.00
#
_symmetry.space_group_name_H-M   'P 1'
#
loop_
_entity.id
_entity.type
_entity.pdbx_description
1 polymer ?
#
loop_
_entity_poly.entity_id
_entity_poly.type
_entity_poly.pdbx_seq_one_letter_code
_entity_poly.pdbx_strand_id
1 'polypeptide(L)'
;VLVIKPYKPSQTIGGEVISHQEYDELSGSLLVLKSLVERQGIPVFNNIPVAVKCTAKILRDNINMQDLVSADLKQPVSNGHVQVAEKLFKLREAFNNRDTTGSGHISLADVCMAYRLMTNRKLSVSELKGLVSNTSDCKEQPVQVNFEEFCAIIAELKSGDAHNNNNNNGSSEKWALCSRPPRSLSVDNSSLRDVFLAGDCTDYAWTHHLAIPSLKRHGLSYHLLEEVSGSPPDLAVIDNSFVLLFVITGQSRSLSVMTMAGHYIGLGCNVVLCIQHIVEDLVLNGEKMSKQAVSDYNRGRIYLKDLAHRDNIPVFHTVDEAVTCAIEKCQSR
;
A
#
# COMPACT_ATOMS: atom_id res chain seq x y z
N VAL A 1 3.65 -16.98 4.37
CA VAL A 1 2.55 -17.54 3.53
C VAL A 1 1.21 -17.06 4.07
N LEU A 2 0.15 -17.00 3.25
CA LEU A 2 -1.22 -16.70 3.70
C LEU A 2 -2.15 -17.87 3.36
N VAL A 3 -3.19 -18.08 4.17
CA VAL A 3 -4.28 -19.02 3.85
C VAL A 3 -5.59 -18.25 3.77
N ILE A 4 -6.27 -18.34 2.64
CA ILE A 4 -7.61 -17.77 2.44
C ILE A 4 -8.57 -18.92 2.13
N LYS A 5 -9.60 -19.05 2.96
CA LYS A 5 -10.72 -19.95 2.70
C LYS A 5 -11.91 -19.12 2.22
N PRO A 6 -12.37 -19.28 0.97
CA PRO A 6 -13.51 -18.51 0.46
C PRO A 6 -14.76 -18.74 1.30
N TYR A 7 -15.56 -17.67 1.44
CA TYR A 7 -16.91 -17.78 1.99
C TYR A 7 -17.79 -18.61 1.05
N LYS A 8 -18.90 -19.13 1.59
CA LYS A 8 -19.94 -19.78 0.79
C LYS A 8 -21.22 -18.94 0.83
N PRO A 9 -22.02 -18.92 -0.26
CA PRO A 9 -23.35 -18.32 -0.21
C PRO A 9 -24.17 -18.90 0.94
N SER A 10 -24.88 -18.03 1.66
CA SER A 10 -25.70 -18.40 2.83
C SER A 10 -24.94 -19.10 3.96
N GLN A 11 -23.63 -18.90 4.07
CA GLN A 11 -22.83 -19.43 5.17
C GLN A 11 -23.26 -18.80 6.50
N THR A 12 -23.30 -19.61 7.56
CA THR A 12 -23.51 -19.11 8.92
C THR A 12 -22.19 -18.67 9.56
N ILE A 13 -22.12 -17.45 10.08
CA ILE A 13 -20.99 -16.88 10.82
C ILE A 13 -21.52 -16.41 12.18
N GLY A 14 -20.92 -16.89 13.28
CA GLY A 14 -21.34 -16.47 14.62
C GLY A 14 -22.80 -16.79 14.98
N GLY A 15 -23.43 -17.74 14.27
CA GLY A 15 -24.85 -18.08 14.42
C GLY A 15 -25.80 -17.33 13.48
N GLU A 16 -25.29 -16.40 12.67
CA GLU A 16 -26.07 -15.57 11.76
C GLU A 16 -25.81 -15.98 10.31
N VAL A 17 -26.87 -16.06 9.49
CA VAL A 17 -26.74 -16.36 8.07
C VAL A 17 -26.39 -15.07 7.33
N ILE A 18 -25.24 -15.06 6.64
CA ILE A 18 -24.84 -13.90 5.85
C ILE A 18 -25.80 -13.69 4.68
N SER A 19 -26.12 -12.44 4.39
CA SER A 19 -26.91 -12.08 3.22
C SER A 19 -26.10 -12.26 1.92
N HIS A 20 -26.77 -12.18 0.78
CA HIS A 20 -26.09 -12.19 -0.52
C HIS A 20 -25.14 -10.98 -0.65
N GLN A 21 -25.59 -9.81 -0.23
CA GLN A 21 -24.78 -8.60 -0.30
C GLN A 21 -23.57 -8.68 0.63
N GLU A 22 -23.76 -9.15 1.87
CA GLU A 22 -22.65 -9.36 2.80
C GLU A 22 -21.66 -10.41 2.27
N TYR A 23 -22.14 -11.48 1.64
CA TYR A 23 -21.30 -12.46 0.97
C TYR A 23 -20.46 -11.83 -0.15
N ASP A 24 -21.04 -10.98 -0.99
CA ASP A 24 -20.32 -10.30 -2.07
C ASP A 24 -19.25 -9.35 -1.52
N GLU A 25 -19.58 -8.54 -0.51
CA GLU A 25 -18.66 -7.61 0.15
C GLU A 25 -17.50 -8.35 0.85
N LEU A 26 -17.80 -9.44 1.57
CA LEU A 26 -16.80 -10.30 2.21
C LEU A 26 -15.88 -10.98 1.19
N SER A 27 -16.46 -11.51 0.11
CA SER A 27 -15.72 -12.18 -0.96
C SER A 27 -14.84 -11.21 -1.74
N GLY A 28 -15.35 -10.01 -2.04
CA GLY A 28 -14.60 -8.92 -2.66
C GLY A 28 -13.41 -8.48 -1.80
N SER A 29 -13.61 -8.33 -0.49
CA SER A 29 -12.51 -7.98 0.43
C SER A 29 -11.43 -9.07 0.50
N LEU A 30 -11.80 -10.35 0.45
CA LEU A 30 -10.83 -11.44 0.39
C LEU A 30 -10.05 -11.45 -0.94
N LEU A 31 -10.70 -11.10 -2.04
CA LEU A 31 -10.05 -10.97 -3.35
C LEU A 31 -9.02 -9.84 -3.32
N VAL A 32 -9.36 -8.68 -2.76
CA VAL A 32 -8.43 -7.55 -2.57
C VAL A 32 -7.25 -7.98 -1.70
N LEU A 33 -7.49 -8.64 -0.57
CA LEU A 33 -6.42 -9.16 0.30
C LEU A 33 -5.50 -10.12 -0.46
N LYS A 34 -6.08 -11.06 -1.21
CA LYS A 34 -5.33 -12.00 -2.04
C LYS A 34 -4.44 -11.27 -3.04
N SER A 35 -5.00 -10.33 -3.81
CA SER A 35 -4.25 -9.56 -4.80
C SER A 35 -3.11 -8.75 -4.17
N LEU A 36 -3.35 -8.09 -3.03
CA LEU A 36 -2.32 -7.33 -2.31
C LEU A 36 -1.16 -8.22 -1.83
N VAL A 37 -1.47 -9.42 -1.33
CA VAL A 37 -0.50 -10.36 -0.78
C VAL A 37 0.30 -11.05 -1.88
N GLU A 38 -0.37 -11.49 -2.95
CA GLU A 38 0.30 -12.04 -4.14
C GLU A 38 1.20 -11.00 -4.81
N ARG A 39 0.80 -9.72 -4.82
CA ARG A 39 1.62 -8.60 -5.30
C ARG A 39 2.84 -8.30 -4.42
N GLN A 40 2.93 -8.86 -3.22
CA GLN A 40 4.15 -8.86 -2.40
C GLN A 40 4.97 -10.15 -2.58
N GLY A 41 4.58 -11.03 -3.50
CA GLY A 41 5.26 -12.30 -3.75
C GLY A 41 4.96 -13.36 -2.69
N ILE A 42 3.99 -13.10 -1.80
CA ILE A 42 3.64 -14.03 -0.74
C ILE A 42 2.63 -15.04 -1.29
N PRO A 43 2.91 -16.35 -1.19
CA PRO A 43 1.98 -17.36 -1.70
C PRO A 43 0.73 -17.44 -0.81
N VAL A 44 -0.42 -17.53 -1.50
CA VAL A 44 -1.75 -17.67 -0.90
C VAL A 44 -2.27 -19.08 -1.15
N PHE A 45 -2.57 -19.80 -0.08
CA PHE A 45 -3.09 -21.15 -0.12
C PHE A 45 -4.58 -21.17 0.23
N ASN A 46 -5.28 -22.21 -0.20
CA ASN A 46 -6.66 -22.48 0.19
C ASN A 46 -6.79 -23.61 1.24
N ASN A 47 -5.66 -24.18 1.67
CA ASN A 47 -5.60 -25.37 2.51
C ASN A 47 -4.50 -25.23 3.59
N ILE A 48 -4.91 -25.31 4.85
CA ILE A 48 -4.01 -25.15 6.01
C ILE A 48 -2.89 -26.20 6.01
N PRO A 49 -3.16 -27.52 5.92
CA PRO A 49 -2.10 -28.53 5.84
C PRO A 49 -1.03 -28.27 4.78
N VAL A 50 -1.43 -27.84 3.56
CA VAL A 50 -0.49 -27.53 2.48
C VAL A 50 0.36 -26.30 2.83
N ALA A 51 -0.26 -25.24 3.35
CA ALA A 51 0.44 -24.04 3.76
C ALA A 51 1.44 -24.28 4.90
N VAL A 52 1.10 -25.14 5.87
CA VAL A 52 1.98 -25.53 6.97
C VAL A 52 3.17 -26.33 6.45
N LYS A 53 2.95 -27.30 5.55
CA LYS A 53 4.04 -28.04 4.90
C LYS A 53 4.97 -27.13 4.11
N CYS A 54 4.41 -26.16 3.37
CA CYS A 54 5.18 -25.16 2.65
C CYS A 54 6.01 -24.30 3.62
N THR A 55 5.40 -23.81 4.71
CA THR A 55 6.11 -23.02 5.74
C THR A 55 7.28 -23.80 6.33
N ALA A 56 7.09 -25.09 6.66
CA ALA A 56 8.16 -25.95 7.16
C ALA A 56 9.27 -26.20 6.12
N LYS A 57 8.97 -26.17 4.82
CA LYS A 57 9.96 -26.26 3.74
C LYS A 57 10.76 -24.97 3.62
N ILE A 58 10.08 -23.82 3.60
CA ILE A 58 10.71 -22.48 3.56
C ILE A 58 11.73 -22.32 4.70
N LEU A 59 11.35 -22.70 5.92
CA LEU A 59 12.21 -22.58 7.10
C LEU A 59 13.40 -23.53 7.09
N ARG A 60 13.25 -24.74 6.53
CA ARG A 60 14.33 -25.74 6.48
C ARG A 60 15.36 -25.44 5.40
N ASP A 61 14.88 -25.05 4.23
CA ASP A 61 15.71 -24.91 3.03
C ASP A 61 16.24 -23.47 2.86
N ASN A 62 15.92 -22.57 3.80
CA ASN A 62 16.22 -21.13 3.75
C ASN A 62 15.86 -20.48 2.39
N ILE A 63 14.76 -20.96 1.79
CA ILE A 63 14.31 -20.51 0.48
C ILE A 63 13.75 -19.10 0.63
N ASN A 64 14.24 -18.16 -0.18
CA ASN A 64 13.64 -16.83 -0.27
C ASN A 64 12.19 -16.98 -0.77
N MET A 65 11.23 -16.29 -0.13
CA MET A 65 9.81 -16.40 -0.48
C MET A 65 9.52 -16.11 -1.96
N GLN A 66 10.40 -15.33 -2.62
CA GLN A 66 10.32 -14.99 -4.05
C GLN A 66 10.72 -16.15 -4.98
N ASP A 67 11.53 -17.12 -4.52
CA ASP A 67 12.03 -18.26 -5.30
C ASP A 67 11.09 -19.48 -5.25
N LEU A 68 10.04 -19.42 -4.44
CA LEU A 68 9.01 -20.47 -4.35
C LEU A 68 8.17 -20.62 -5.62
N VAL A 69 8.32 -19.69 -6.58
CA VAL A 69 7.60 -19.70 -7.85
C VAL A 69 8.04 -20.87 -8.74
N SER A 70 9.21 -21.48 -8.48
CA SER A 70 9.80 -22.50 -9.36
C SER A 70 9.87 -23.91 -8.75
N ALA A 71 9.53 -24.10 -7.47
CA ALA A 71 9.77 -25.37 -6.78
C ALA A 71 8.47 -26.09 -6.32
N ASP A 72 7.88 -26.87 -7.23
CA ASP A 72 7.08 -28.09 -6.95
C ASP A 72 5.86 -28.02 -6.00
N LEU A 73 5.33 -26.83 -5.70
CA LEU A 73 4.09 -26.70 -4.93
C LEU A 73 3.01 -26.11 -5.84
N LYS A 74 2.08 -26.97 -6.26
CA LYS A 74 0.90 -26.66 -7.10
C LYS A 74 0.06 -25.53 -6.49
N GLN A 75 0.45 -24.29 -6.75
CA GLN A 75 -0.38 -23.14 -7.17
C GLN A 75 0.54 -21.91 -7.24
N PRO A 76 0.80 -21.37 -8.44
CA PRO A 76 1.74 -20.27 -8.62
C PRO A 76 1.22 -19.00 -7.94
N VAL A 77 2.15 -18.21 -7.39
CA VAL A 77 1.93 -16.77 -7.23
C VAL A 77 1.73 -16.25 -8.66
N SER A 78 0.50 -15.85 -9.02
CA SER A 78 0.19 -15.47 -10.41
C SER A 78 1.15 -14.40 -10.97
N ASN A 79 1.74 -13.57 -10.10
CA ASN A 79 2.51 -12.37 -10.47
C ASN A 79 3.93 -12.31 -9.85
N GLY A 80 4.55 -13.43 -9.46
CA GLY A 80 5.85 -13.43 -8.77
C GLY A 80 7.03 -12.94 -9.62
N HIS A 81 7.23 -13.50 -10.83
CA HIS A 81 8.30 -13.09 -11.75
C HIS A 81 8.12 -11.67 -12.30
N VAL A 82 6.89 -11.16 -12.33
CA VAL A 82 6.57 -9.80 -12.80
C VAL A 82 7.17 -8.75 -11.86
N GLN A 83 7.31 -9.03 -10.56
CA GLN A 83 7.73 -8.03 -9.56
C GLN A 83 9.22 -7.70 -9.56
N VAL A 84 10.11 -8.69 -9.72
CA VAL A 84 11.56 -8.41 -9.75
C VAL A 84 11.91 -7.61 -11.00
N ALA A 85 11.35 -8.02 -12.14
CA ALA A 85 11.46 -7.28 -13.39
C ALA A 85 10.86 -5.87 -13.27
N GLU A 86 9.68 -5.70 -12.67
CA GLU A 86 9.02 -4.41 -12.51
C GLU A 86 9.75 -3.48 -11.51
N LYS A 87 10.26 -4.01 -10.39
CA LYS A 87 11.05 -3.25 -9.41
C LYS A 87 12.38 -2.78 -10.01
N LEU A 88 13.10 -3.66 -10.71
CA LEU A 88 14.32 -3.32 -11.43
C LEU A 88 14.04 -2.34 -12.57
N PHE A 89 12.96 -2.54 -13.31
CA PHE A 89 12.52 -1.63 -14.37
C PHE A 89 12.25 -0.23 -13.81
N LYS A 90 11.53 -0.11 -12.70
CA LYS A 90 11.24 1.17 -12.04
C LYS A 90 12.49 1.85 -11.45
N LEU A 91 13.41 1.07 -10.87
CA LEU A 91 14.72 1.59 -10.44
C LEU A 91 15.50 2.12 -11.64
N ARG A 92 15.51 1.37 -12.75
CA ARG A 92 16.23 1.75 -13.96
C ARG A 92 15.62 2.99 -14.62
N GLU A 93 14.29 3.07 -14.65
CA GLU A 93 13.55 4.24 -15.11
C GLU A 93 13.88 5.48 -14.26
N ALA A 94 13.90 5.33 -12.93
CA ALA A 94 14.28 6.41 -12.02
C ALA A 94 15.69 6.94 -12.25
N PHE A 95 16.62 6.03 -12.49
CA PHE A 95 18.00 6.36 -12.80
C PHE A 95 18.10 7.08 -14.15
N ASN A 96 17.52 6.51 -15.20
CA ASN A 96 17.59 7.05 -16.56
C ASN A 96 16.93 8.44 -16.67
N ASN A 97 15.83 8.67 -15.95
CA ASN A 97 15.18 9.99 -15.90
C ASN A 97 16.05 11.09 -15.29
N ARG A 98 17.10 10.71 -14.55
CA ARG A 98 18.06 11.63 -13.95
C ARG A 98 19.36 11.72 -14.73
N ASP A 99 19.78 10.64 -15.39
CA ASP A 99 20.90 10.64 -16.34
C ASP A 99 20.51 11.27 -17.68
N THR A 100 20.18 12.56 -17.66
CA THR A 100 19.79 13.34 -18.84
C THR A 100 20.89 13.40 -19.92
N THR A 101 22.13 13.13 -19.54
CA THR A 101 23.30 13.09 -20.42
C THR A 101 23.61 11.72 -21.02
N GLY A 102 22.93 10.65 -20.56
CA GLY A 102 23.24 9.27 -20.96
C GLY A 102 24.65 8.81 -20.56
N SER A 103 25.21 9.41 -19.51
CA SER A 103 26.57 9.18 -19.02
C SER A 103 26.72 7.87 -18.24
N GLY A 104 25.61 7.23 -17.87
CA GLY A 104 25.56 6.09 -16.97
C GLY A 104 25.76 6.47 -15.49
N HIS A 105 25.77 7.76 -15.16
CA HIS A 105 26.06 8.28 -13.82
C HIS A 105 25.11 9.42 -13.45
N ILE A 106 24.74 9.52 -12.18
CA ILE A 106 23.89 10.60 -11.64
C ILE A 106 24.52 11.21 -10.37
N SER A 107 24.24 12.48 -10.10
CA SER A 107 24.77 13.15 -8.91
C SER A 107 24.05 12.73 -7.62
N LEU A 108 24.66 12.92 -6.44
CA LEU A 108 23.97 12.67 -5.17
C LEU A 108 22.67 13.48 -5.01
N ALA A 109 22.60 14.68 -5.58
CA ALA A 109 21.38 15.49 -5.60
C ALA A 109 20.29 14.82 -6.45
N ASP A 110 20.67 14.24 -7.58
CA ASP A 110 19.77 13.48 -8.44
C ASP A 110 19.31 12.17 -7.79
N VAL A 111 20.18 11.49 -7.04
CA VAL A 111 19.79 10.32 -6.23
C VAL A 111 18.75 10.72 -5.18
N CYS A 112 18.95 11.83 -4.46
CA CYS A 112 17.97 12.35 -3.51
C CYS A 112 16.62 12.66 -4.19
N MET A 113 16.66 13.25 -5.40
CA MET A 113 15.46 13.56 -6.16
C MET A 113 14.77 12.29 -6.69
N ALA A 114 15.51 11.30 -7.19
CA ALA A 114 14.98 10.01 -7.61
C ALA A 114 14.36 9.26 -6.42
N TYR A 115 15.06 9.18 -5.28
CA TYR A 115 14.53 8.59 -4.06
C TYR A 115 13.27 9.30 -3.59
N ARG A 116 13.25 10.64 -3.55
CA ARG A 116 12.08 11.43 -3.19
C ARG A 116 10.90 11.18 -4.14
N LEU A 117 11.14 11.07 -5.43
CA LEU A 117 10.09 10.74 -6.38
C LEU A 117 9.57 9.31 -6.18
N MET A 118 10.44 8.33 -5.98
CA MET A 118 10.05 6.93 -5.83
C MET A 118 9.34 6.63 -4.51
N THR A 119 9.72 7.32 -3.43
CA THR A 119 9.29 7.00 -2.05
C THR A 119 8.42 8.08 -1.39
N ASN A 120 8.36 9.29 -1.97
CA ASN A 120 7.76 10.47 -1.36
C ASN A 120 8.41 10.93 -0.04
N ARG A 121 9.63 10.46 0.26
CA ARG A 121 10.41 10.87 1.44
C ARG A 121 11.50 11.86 1.05
N LYS A 122 11.66 12.92 1.84
CA LYS A 122 12.81 13.83 1.72
C LYS A 122 14.00 13.16 2.39
N LEU A 123 15.09 13.06 1.65
CA LEU A 123 16.37 12.58 2.18
C LEU A 123 17.36 13.74 2.14
N SER A 124 18.13 13.92 3.20
CA SER A 124 19.20 14.93 3.20
C SER A 124 20.44 14.39 2.48
N VAL A 125 21.15 15.28 1.78
CA VAL A 125 22.43 14.95 1.13
C VAL A 125 23.46 14.47 2.16
N SER A 126 23.32 14.90 3.42
CA SER A 126 24.17 14.54 4.55
C SER A 126 24.03 13.06 4.94
N GLU A 127 22.80 12.52 4.97
CA GLU A 127 22.53 11.11 5.24
C GLU A 127 23.06 10.20 4.12
N LEU A 128 22.95 10.67 2.88
CA LEU A 128 23.37 9.94 1.69
C LEU A 128 24.91 9.91 1.54
N LYS A 129 25.61 10.98 1.96
CA LYS A 129 27.08 11.00 2.03
C LYS A 129 27.63 9.94 2.98
N GLY A 130 26.95 9.65 4.09
CA GLY A 130 27.35 8.58 5.02
C GLY A 130 27.35 7.18 4.41
N LEU A 131 26.42 6.92 3.48
CA LEU A 131 26.31 5.63 2.77
C LEU A 131 27.34 5.47 1.64
N VAL A 132 27.71 6.58 0.98
CA VAL A 132 28.63 6.57 -0.17
C VAL A 132 30.10 6.72 0.24
N SER A 133 30.37 7.22 1.46
CA SER A 133 31.75 7.42 1.95
C SER A 133 32.51 6.11 2.25
N ASN A 134 31.83 4.96 2.29
CA ASN A 134 32.49 3.66 2.44
C ASN A 134 33.19 3.17 1.15
N THR A 135 33.01 3.86 0.02
CA THR A 135 33.55 3.44 -1.29
C THR A 135 34.47 4.45 -1.97
N SER A 136 34.76 5.61 -1.37
CA SER A 136 35.60 6.62 -2.03
C SER A 136 36.62 7.27 -1.09
N ASP A 137 37.82 6.70 -1.07
CA ASP A 137 39.03 7.36 -0.59
C ASP A 137 39.38 8.52 -1.55
N CYS A 138 39.46 9.73 -1.00
CA CYS A 138 40.11 10.92 -1.55
C CYS A 138 39.76 11.34 -3.00
N LYS A 139 38.86 12.32 -3.18
CA LYS A 139 38.99 13.47 -4.12
C LYS A 139 37.80 14.45 -4.07
N GLU A 140 38.11 15.74 -4.22
CA GLU A 140 37.18 16.89 -4.33
C GLU A 140 36.39 16.92 -5.66
N GLN A 141 35.83 15.79 -6.10
CA GLN A 141 34.92 15.75 -7.25
C GLN A 141 33.48 15.51 -6.77
N PRO A 142 32.47 16.05 -7.48
CA PRO A 142 31.07 15.75 -7.16
C PRO A 142 30.88 14.23 -7.29
N VAL A 143 30.60 13.58 -6.16
CA VAL A 143 30.37 12.13 -6.10
C VAL A 143 29.28 11.76 -7.08
N GLN A 144 29.63 10.91 -8.03
CA GLN A 144 28.72 10.39 -9.04
C GLN A 144 28.40 8.93 -8.74
N VAL A 145 27.16 8.55 -8.99
CA VAL A 145 26.58 7.26 -8.62
C VAL A 145 26.12 6.55 -9.88
N ASN A 146 26.60 5.33 -10.11
CA ASN A 146 26.14 4.48 -11.22
C ASN A 146 24.85 3.71 -10.87
N PHE A 147 24.32 2.92 -11.79
CA PHE A 147 23.04 2.24 -11.59
C PHE A 147 23.08 1.18 -10.49
N GLU A 148 24.15 0.41 -10.40
CA GLU A 148 24.34 -0.61 -9.36
C GLU A 148 24.43 0.03 -7.96
N GLU A 149 25.22 1.09 -7.82
CA GLU A 149 25.36 1.87 -6.60
C GLU A 149 24.05 2.55 -6.21
N PHE A 150 23.31 3.08 -7.19
CA PHE A 150 21.96 3.61 -6.97
C PHE A 150 21.04 2.54 -6.39
N CYS A 151 21.01 1.34 -6.96
CA CYS A 151 20.20 0.24 -6.44
C CYS A 151 20.59 -0.14 -5.00
N ALA A 152 21.89 -0.20 -4.70
CA ALA A 152 22.41 -0.48 -3.37
C ALA A 152 21.99 0.60 -2.36
N ILE A 153 22.13 1.89 -2.71
CA ILE A 153 21.71 3.02 -1.86
C ILE A 153 20.22 2.95 -1.56
N ILE A 154 19.38 2.70 -2.58
CA ILE A 154 17.92 2.60 -2.40
C ILE A 154 17.55 1.39 -1.52
N ALA A 155 18.25 0.27 -1.65
CA ALA A 155 18.03 -0.92 -0.83
C ALA A 155 18.43 -0.70 0.63
N GLU A 156 19.55 -0.01 0.86
CA GLU A 156 20.06 0.30 2.20
C GLU A 156 19.16 1.33 2.90
N LEU A 157 18.73 2.38 2.19
CA LEU A 157 17.80 3.38 2.73
C LEU A 157 16.44 2.78 3.10
N LYS A 158 15.96 1.78 2.35
CA LYS A 158 14.74 1.05 2.70
C LYS A 158 14.91 0.16 3.94
N SER A 159 16.13 -0.29 4.22
CA SER A 159 16.46 -1.14 5.37
C SER A 159 16.77 -0.32 6.63
N GLY A 160 17.37 0.87 6.48
CA GLY A 160 17.74 1.79 7.56
C GLY A 160 16.56 2.44 8.29
N ASP A 161 15.39 2.57 7.65
CA ASP A 161 14.14 3.02 8.29
C ASP A 161 13.67 2.09 9.43
N ALA A 162 14.20 0.87 9.52
CA ALA A 162 13.94 -0.06 10.64
C ALA A 162 14.94 0.12 11.80
N HIS A 163 16.08 0.77 11.60
CA HIS A 163 17.19 0.80 12.56
C HIS A 163 17.32 2.11 13.36
N ASN A 164 16.72 3.21 12.91
CA ASN A 164 16.83 4.51 13.60
C ASN A 164 15.90 4.66 14.84
N ASN A 165 15.33 3.57 15.32
CA ASN A 165 14.46 3.53 16.51
C ASN A 165 15.10 2.77 17.70
N ASN A 166 16.41 2.55 17.67
CA ASN A 166 17.15 1.91 18.76
C ASN A 166 17.50 2.92 19.87
N ASN A 167 16.49 3.29 20.65
CA ASN A 167 16.68 3.57 22.06
C ASN A 167 15.65 2.75 22.87
N ASN A 168 16.11 1.55 23.25
CA ASN A 168 15.64 0.69 24.34
C ASN A 168 14.15 0.71 24.72
N ASN A 169 13.37 -0.23 24.16
CA ASN A 169 12.79 -1.34 24.93
C ASN A 169 12.17 -2.37 23.97
N GLY A 170 12.36 -3.67 24.24
CA GLY A 170 12.07 -4.77 23.32
C GLY A 170 10.72 -4.71 22.58
N SER A 171 10.76 -4.31 21.31
CA SER A 171 9.62 -4.40 20.40
C SER A 171 10.08 -4.81 19.00
N SER A 172 9.74 -6.05 18.66
CA SER A 172 9.52 -6.61 17.32
C SER A 172 10.41 -6.09 16.19
N GLU A 173 11.33 -6.95 15.74
CA GLU A 173 11.87 -6.96 14.38
C GLU A 173 10.73 -6.64 13.39
N LYS A 174 10.71 -5.41 12.85
CA LYS A 174 9.76 -5.02 11.82
C LYS A 174 10.21 -5.79 10.58
N TRP A 175 9.51 -6.87 10.25
CA TRP A 175 9.73 -7.65 9.03
C TRP A 175 9.73 -6.70 7.84
N ALA A 176 10.92 -6.38 7.30
CA ALA A 176 11.14 -5.52 6.13
C ALA A 176 10.62 -6.14 4.81
N LEU A 177 9.69 -7.09 4.90
CA LEU A 177 9.17 -7.89 3.80
C LEU A 177 8.30 -7.08 2.84
N CYS A 178 7.70 -5.97 3.28
CA CYS A 178 6.74 -5.20 2.49
C CYS A 178 7.27 -3.78 2.25
N SER A 179 8.18 -3.63 1.29
CA SER A 179 8.59 -2.30 0.81
C SER A 179 7.59 -1.79 -0.22
N ARG A 180 7.18 -0.50 -0.13
CA ARG A 180 6.38 0.15 -1.19
C ARG A 180 7.04 -0.11 -2.55
N PRO A 181 6.31 -0.69 -3.54
CA PRO A 181 6.79 -0.70 -4.91
C PRO A 181 7.12 0.74 -5.32
N PRO A 182 8.25 1.00 -5.99
CA PRO A 182 8.50 2.33 -6.49
C PRO A 182 7.33 2.81 -7.36
N ARG A 183 7.04 4.12 -7.34
CA ARG A 183 6.12 4.70 -8.32
C ARG A 183 6.70 4.50 -9.72
N SER A 184 5.84 4.25 -10.72
CA SER A 184 6.28 4.36 -12.11
C SER A 184 6.67 5.81 -12.36
N LEU A 185 7.80 6.01 -13.03
CA LEU A 185 8.29 7.31 -13.43
C LEU A 185 8.19 7.41 -14.95
N SER A 186 7.03 7.00 -15.49
CA SER A 186 6.77 6.99 -16.93
C SER A 186 7.27 8.26 -17.58
N VAL A 187 7.96 8.11 -18.73
CA VAL A 187 8.57 9.21 -19.52
C VAL A 187 7.57 10.35 -19.75
N ASP A 188 6.29 10.02 -19.87
CA ASP A 188 5.18 10.94 -19.70
C ASP A 188 4.61 10.81 -18.27
N ASN A 189 4.72 11.85 -17.44
CA ASN A 189 4.09 11.94 -16.10
C ASN A 189 2.54 11.84 -16.13
N SER A 190 1.93 11.46 -17.25
CA SER A 190 0.49 11.38 -17.48
C SER A 190 -0.22 10.36 -16.59
N SER A 191 0.50 9.41 -16.00
CA SER A 191 -0.01 8.36 -15.10
C SER A 191 0.04 8.72 -13.61
N LEU A 192 0.88 9.70 -13.21
CA LEU A 192 0.98 10.14 -11.83
C LEU A 192 -0.22 10.99 -11.43
N ARG A 193 -0.68 10.82 -10.19
CA ARG A 193 -1.79 11.59 -9.63
C ARG A 193 -1.43 12.16 -8.26
N ASP A 194 -2.05 13.26 -7.90
CA ASP A 194 -1.85 13.87 -6.58
C ASP A 194 -2.63 13.09 -5.52
N VAL A 195 -3.89 12.75 -5.80
CA VAL A 195 -4.75 12.07 -4.81
C VAL A 195 -5.41 10.83 -5.40
N PHE A 196 -5.25 9.70 -4.71
CA PHE A 196 -6.11 8.53 -4.91
C PHE A 196 -7.31 8.63 -3.96
N LEU A 197 -8.51 8.49 -4.51
CA LEU A 197 -9.77 8.50 -3.78
C LEU A 197 -10.30 7.07 -3.73
N ALA A 198 -10.39 6.50 -2.53
CA ALA A 198 -11.10 5.25 -2.29
C ALA A 198 -12.06 5.44 -1.13
N GLY A 199 -13.27 4.94 -1.29
CA GLY A 199 -14.29 4.97 -0.28
C GLY A 199 -15.53 4.32 -0.81
N ASP A 200 -16.55 4.29 0.03
CA ASP A 200 -17.82 3.72 -0.35
C ASP A 200 -18.45 4.49 -1.52
N CYS A 201 -18.83 3.75 -2.56
CA CYS A 201 -19.47 4.26 -3.77
C CYS A 201 -21.00 4.33 -3.64
N THR A 202 -21.60 3.82 -2.56
CA THR A 202 -23.06 3.89 -2.39
C THR A 202 -23.56 5.33 -2.24
N ASP A 203 -22.73 6.21 -1.66
CA ASP A 203 -22.95 7.65 -1.58
C ASP A 203 -21.91 8.41 -2.41
N TYR A 204 -22.15 8.55 -3.71
CA TYR A 204 -21.32 9.35 -4.60
C TYR A 204 -21.27 10.85 -4.23
N ALA A 205 -22.10 11.34 -3.30
CA ALA A 205 -22.16 12.76 -2.97
C ALA A 205 -20.82 13.25 -2.41
N TRP A 206 -20.16 12.49 -1.53
CA TRP A 206 -18.88 12.92 -0.98
C TRP A 206 -17.81 13.01 -2.08
N THR A 207 -17.81 12.08 -3.03
CA THR A 207 -16.83 12.08 -4.13
C THR A 207 -17.11 13.20 -5.13
N HIS A 208 -18.34 13.28 -5.66
CA HIS A 208 -18.68 14.17 -6.78
C HIS A 208 -19.05 15.59 -6.34
N HIS A 209 -19.57 15.80 -5.13
CA HIS A 209 -19.98 17.11 -4.65
C HIS A 209 -18.95 17.76 -3.71
N LEU A 210 -18.06 16.98 -3.10
CA LEU A 210 -17.08 17.49 -2.13
C LEU A 210 -15.63 17.29 -2.58
N ALA A 211 -15.17 16.04 -2.69
CA ALA A 211 -13.76 15.73 -2.92
C ALA A 211 -13.28 16.20 -4.30
N ILE A 212 -13.92 15.77 -5.38
CA ILE A 212 -13.53 16.11 -6.76
C ILE A 212 -13.58 17.62 -7.00
N PRO A 213 -14.66 18.36 -6.66
CA PRO A 213 -14.69 19.80 -6.83
C PRO A 213 -13.59 20.51 -6.03
N SER A 214 -13.30 20.06 -4.81
CA SER A 214 -12.27 20.66 -3.96
C SER A 214 -10.86 20.43 -4.49
N LEU A 215 -10.57 19.23 -5.01
CA LEU A 215 -9.28 18.92 -5.65
C LEU A 215 -9.09 19.74 -6.94
N LYS A 216 -10.12 19.80 -7.79
CA LYS A 216 -10.08 20.60 -9.03
C LYS A 216 -9.86 22.09 -8.76
N ARG A 217 -10.51 22.65 -7.73
CA ARG A 217 -10.35 24.06 -7.32
C ARG A 217 -8.89 24.39 -6.98
N HIS A 218 -8.14 23.43 -6.45
CA HIS A 218 -6.72 23.58 -6.10
C HIS A 218 -5.76 23.10 -7.20
N GLY A 219 -6.26 22.78 -8.40
CA GLY A 219 -5.44 22.31 -9.52
C GLY A 219 -4.81 20.93 -9.32
N LEU A 220 -5.35 20.11 -8.40
CA LEU A 220 -4.81 18.78 -8.09
C LEU A 220 -5.45 17.70 -8.97
N SER A 221 -4.60 16.81 -9.46
CA SER A 221 -4.99 15.62 -10.24
C SER A 221 -5.43 14.48 -9.32
N TYR A 222 -6.36 13.65 -9.76
CA TYR A 222 -6.87 12.54 -8.94
C TYR A 222 -7.15 11.27 -9.73
N HIS A 223 -7.22 10.16 -9.00
CA HIS A 223 -7.80 8.91 -9.48
C HIS A 223 -8.89 8.45 -8.52
N LEU A 224 -9.98 7.92 -9.04
CA LEU A 224 -11.08 7.37 -8.26
C LEU A 224 -11.08 5.85 -8.44
N LEU A 225 -11.21 5.12 -7.34
CA LEU A 225 -11.47 3.69 -7.44
C LEU A 225 -12.92 3.46 -7.87
N GLU A 226 -13.12 2.97 -9.09
CA GLU A 226 -14.40 2.43 -9.52
C GLU A 226 -14.44 0.94 -9.13
N GLU A 227 -15.25 0.59 -8.12
CA GLU A 227 -15.46 -0.82 -7.76
C GLU A 227 -16.31 -1.51 -8.85
N VAL A 228 -15.64 -2.22 -9.77
CA VAL A 228 -16.32 -3.09 -10.73
C VAL A 228 -16.52 -4.46 -10.08
N SER A 229 -17.79 -4.86 -9.93
CA SER A 229 -18.16 -6.15 -9.35
C SER A 229 -17.46 -7.32 -10.07
N GLY A 230 -16.72 -8.13 -9.30
CA GLY A 230 -16.09 -9.36 -9.78
C GLY A 230 -14.65 -9.25 -10.30
N SER A 231 -14.07 -8.05 -10.38
CA SER A 231 -12.65 -7.87 -10.76
C SER A 231 -11.83 -7.24 -9.63
N PRO A 232 -10.58 -7.67 -9.40
CA PRO A 232 -9.72 -6.99 -8.44
C PRO A 232 -9.46 -5.55 -8.93
N PRO A 233 -9.34 -4.58 -8.01
CA PRO A 233 -9.01 -3.20 -8.36
C PRO A 233 -7.64 -3.13 -9.04
N ASP A 234 -7.45 -2.21 -9.98
CA ASP A 234 -6.14 -1.95 -10.56
C ASP A 234 -5.22 -1.29 -9.52
N LEU A 235 -4.50 -2.14 -8.78
CA LEU A 235 -3.61 -1.74 -7.70
C LEU A 235 -2.43 -0.88 -8.20
N ALA A 236 -2.07 -0.94 -9.49
CA ALA A 236 -0.98 -0.15 -10.04
C ALA A 236 -1.31 1.35 -10.03
N VAL A 237 -2.58 1.70 -10.18
CA VAL A 237 -3.00 3.11 -10.16
C VAL A 237 -2.88 3.73 -8.77
N ILE A 238 -3.10 2.91 -7.73
CA ILE A 238 -2.94 3.34 -6.34
C ILE A 238 -1.47 3.71 -6.07
N ASP A 239 -0.53 2.89 -6.57
CA ASP A 239 0.91 3.13 -6.37
C ASP A 239 1.36 4.49 -6.95
N ASN A 240 0.76 4.91 -8.07
CA ASN A 240 1.10 6.12 -8.81
C ASN A 240 0.54 7.41 -8.20
N SER A 241 -0.18 7.32 -7.08
CA SER A 241 -0.73 8.48 -6.37
C SER A 241 0.17 8.96 -5.23
N PHE A 242 0.17 10.28 -4.97
CA PHE A 242 0.96 10.88 -3.90
C PHE A 242 0.35 10.64 -2.53
N VAL A 243 -0.88 11.12 -2.34
CA VAL A 243 -1.70 10.93 -1.15
C VAL A 243 -2.77 9.91 -1.46
N LEU A 244 -3.00 8.99 -0.53
CA LEU A 244 -4.07 8.00 -0.59
C LEU A 244 -5.12 8.39 0.44
N LEU A 245 -6.27 8.87 -0.03
CA LEU A 245 -7.40 9.24 0.82
C LEU A 245 -8.40 8.06 0.85
N PHE A 246 -8.54 7.45 2.02
CA PHE A 246 -9.55 6.41 2.27
C PHE A 246 -10.70 6.94 3.11
N VAL A 247 -11.91 6.90 2.57
CA VAL A 247 -13.15 7.35 3.22
C VAL A 247 -14.00 6.15 3.60
N ILE A 248 -14.05 5.86 4.90
CA ILE A 248 -14.78 4.74 5.51
C ILE A 248 -15.94 5.32 6.30
N THR A 249 -17.12 5.37 5.68
CA THR A 249 -18.33 5.95 6.29
C THR A 249 -19.04 4.93 7.20
N GLY A 250 -20.01 5.42 7.96
CA GLY A 250 -20.94 4.57 8.71
C GLY A 250 -22.02 3.91 7.84
N GLN A 251 -22.05 4.21 6.53
CA GLN A 251 -23.10 3.79 5.59
C GLN A 251 -22.73 2.55 4.75
N SER A 252 -21.64 1.85 5.08
CA SER A 252 -21.28 0.55 4.50
C SER A 252 -20.39 -0.27 5.41
N ARG A 253 -20.16 -1.53 5.06
CA ARG A 253 -19.17 -2.38 5.75
C ARG A 253 -17.73 -1.95 5.44
N SER A 254 -17.46 -1.43 4.23
CA SER A 254 -16.17 -0.84 3.79
C SER A 254 -14.94 -1.76 3.93
N LEU A 255 -15.14 -3.09 3.87
CA LEU A 255 -14.09 -4.07 4.16
C LEU A 255 -12.90 -4.01 3.20
N SER A 256 -13.16 -3.93 1.90
CA SER A 256 -12.13 -3.81 0.86
C SER A 256 -11.29 -2.55 1.05
N VAL A 257 -11.94 -1.41 1.28
CA VAL A 257 -11.32 -0.11 1.52
C VAL A 257 -10.44 -0.14 2.77
N MET A 258 -10.94 -0.70 3.87
CA MET A 258 -10.17 -0.88 5.11
C MET A 258 -8.95 -1.78 4.91
N THR A 259 -9.09 -2.85 4.12
CA THR A 259 -7.99 -3.78 3.79
C THR A 259 -6.89 -3.06 3.00
N MET A 260 -7.27 -2.27 1.99
CA MET A 260 -6.32 -1.44 1.24
C MET A 260 -5.64 -0.40 2.13
N ALA A 261 -6.41 0.31 2.96
CA ALA A 261 -5.87 1.29 3.90
C ALA A 261 -4.80 0.67 4.80
N GLY A 262 -5.12 -0.45 5.47
CA GLY A 262 -4.15 -1.15 6.33
C GLY A 262 -2.89 -1.58 5.59
N HIS A 263 -3.01 -2.08 4.36
CA HIS A 263 -1.87 -2.44 3.52
C HIS A 263 -0.98 -1.24 3.21
N TYR A 264 -1.55 -0.14 2.72
CA TYR A 264 -0.76 1.03 2.32
C TYR A 264 -0.20 1.83 3.50
N ILE A 265 -0.84 1.76 4.68
CA ILE A 265 -0.24 2.22 5.94
C ILE A 265 1.01 1.38 6.24
N GLY A 266 0.91 0.05 6.17
CA GLY A 266 2.04 -0.85 6.38
C GLY A 266 3.18 -0.69 5.37
N LEU A 267 2.90 -0.22 4.15
CA LEU A 267 3.91 0.16 3.15
C LEU A 267 4.54 1.55 3.39
N GLY A 268 4.07 2.30 4.39
CA GLY A 268 4.54 3.64 4.71
C GLY A 268 4.14 4.70 3.68
N CYS A 269 2.98 4.53 3.02
CA CYS A 269 2.45 5.52 2.09
C CYS A 269 1.89 6.76 2.81
N ASN A 270 1.77 7.88 2.09
CA ASN A 270 1.08 9.07 2.57
C ASN A 270 -0.42 8.84 2.59
N VAL A 271 -0.92 8.23 3.65
CA VAL A 271 -2.34 7.92 3.83
C VAL A 271 -3.03 9.04 4.61
N VAL A 272 -4.29 9.30 4.26
CA VAL A 272 -5.24 10.10 5.04
C VAL A 272 -6.52 9.27 5.19
N LEU A 273 -7.07 9.20 6.41
CA LEU A 273 -8.26 8.41 6.69
C LEU A 273 -9.42 9.31 7.14
N CYS A 274 -10.62 9.02 6.65
CA CYS A 274 -11.87 9.39 7.31
C CYS A 274 -12.53 8.10 7.82
N ILE A 275 -12.78 7.99 9.13
CA ILE A 275 -13.40 6.80 9.72
C ILE A 275 -14.61 7.19 10.55
N GLN A 276 -15.76 6.61 10.19
CA GLN A 276 -17.03 6.73 10.90
C GLN A 276 -17.52 5.34 11.31
N HIS A 277 -18.13 5.24 12.49
CA HIS A 277 -18.72 3.99 12.97
C HIS A 277 -20.08 3.76 12.31
N ILE A 278 -20.41 2.50 12.07
CA ILE A 278 -21.75 2.07 11.70
C ILE A 278 -22.63 2.22 12.95
N VAL A 279 -23.76 2.91 12.80
CA VAL A 279 -24.73 3.09 13.89
C VAL A 279 -25.62 1.84 13.98
N GLU A 280 -25.99 1.44 15.20
CA GLU A 280 -26.98 0.39 15.39
C GLU A 280 -28.30 0.73 14.69
N ASP A 281 -29.04 -0.30 14.29
CA ASP A 281 -30.35 -0.19 13.62
C ASP A 281 -30.34 0.51 12.24
N LEU A 282 -29.17 0.90 11.73
CA LEU A 282 -29.02 1.39 10.36
C LEU A 282 -29.39 0.29 9.36
N VAL A 283 -30.20 0.65 8.37
CA VAL A 283 -30.57 -0.23 7.25
C VAL A 283 -29.66 0.12 6.07
N LEU A 284 -28.73 -0.77 5.76
CA LEU A 284 -27.81 -0.60 4.65
C LEU A 284 -28.36 -1.33 3.43
N ASN A 285 -28.67 -0.59 2.36
CA ASN A 285 -29.17 -1.17 1.10
C ASN A 285 -30.39 -2.09 1.28
N GLY A 286 -31.28 -1.77 2.23
CA GLY A 286 -32.46 -2.56 2.55
C GLY A 286 -32.23 -3.70 3.56
N GLU A 287 -30.98 -3.92 3.99
CA GLU A 287 -30.62 -4.94 4.97
C GLU A 287 -30.39 -4.33 6.36
N LYS A 288 -31.11 -4.85 7.36
CA LYS A 288 -30.83 -4.54 8.76
C LYS A 288 -29.74 -5.48 9.27
N MET A 289 -28.63 -4.89 9.70
CA MET A 289 -27.54 -5.64 10.30
C MET A 289 -27.86 -6.01 11.75
N SER A 290 -27.37 -7.17 12.19
CA SER A 290 -27.45 -7.54 13.60
C SER A 290 -26.57 -6.63 14.45
N LYS A 291 -26.86 -6.55 15.76
CA LYS A 291 -26.02 -5.84 16.72
C LYS A 291 -24.61 -6.44 16.79
N GLN A 292 -24.52 -7.78 16.67
CA GLN A 292 -23.25 -8.49 16.67
C GLN A 292 -22.41 -8.14 15.44
N ALA A 293 -23.02 -8.13 14.25
CA ALA A 293 -22.35 -7.72 13.02
C ALA A 293 -21.87 -6.26 13.09
N VAL A 294 -22.71 -5.32 13.53
CA VAL A 294 -22.33 -3.90 13.71
C VAL A 294 -21.12 -3.77 14.66
N SER A 295 -21.14 -4.50 15.78
CA SER A 295 -20.02 -4.55 16.72
C SER A 295 -18.75 -5.09 16.05
N ASP A 296 -18.83 -6.17 15.28
CA ASP A 296 -17.69 -6.78 14.60
C ASP A 296 -17.09 -5.84 13.51
N TYR A 297 -17.92 -5.17 12.73
CA TYR A 297 -17.46 -4.21 11.71
C TYR A 297 -16.86 -2.93 12.31
N ASN A 298 -17.42 -2.45 13.42
CA ASN A 298 -16.84 -1.33 14.16
C ASN A 298 -15.53 -1.73 14.85
N ARG A 299 -15.38 -2.98 15.30
CA ARG A 299 -14.11 -3.48 15.84
C ARG A 299 -13.00 -3.42 14.78
N GLY A 300 -13.29 -3.76 13.53
CA GLY A 300 -12.36 -3.57 12.42
C GLY A 300 -11.93 -2.11 12.24
N ARG A 301 -12.87 -1.16 12.35
CA ARG A 301 -12.59 0.29 12.24
C ARG A 301 -11.69 0.78 13.37
N ILE A 302 -11.94 0.30 14.59
CA ILE A 302 -11.10 0.58 15.77
C ILE A 302 -9.68 0.07 15.53
N TYR A 303 -9.52 -1.17 15.05
CA TYR A 303 -8.19 -1.72 14.76
C TYR A 303 -7.43 -0.94 13.69
N LEU A 304 -8.12 -0.50 12.63
CA LEU A 304 -7.51 0.33 11.59
C LEU A 304 -7.10 1.71 12.14
N LYS A 305 -7.94 2.32 12.99
CA LYS A 305 -7.64 3.59 13.64
C LYS A 305 -6.42 3.47 14.57
N ASP A 306 -6.33 2.40 15.34
CA ASP A 306 -5.19 2.12 16.21
C ASP A 306 -3.90 1.89 15.41
N LEU A 307 -3.98 1.16 14.29
CA LEU A 307 -2.85 1.01 13.36
C LEU A 307 -2.41 2.37 12.80
N ALA A 308 -3.36 3.19 12.35
CA ALA A 308 -3.11 4.51 11.80
C ALA A 308 -2.43 5.43 12.81
N HIS A 309 -2.91 5.47 14.06
CA HIS A 309 -2.29 6.26 15.12
C HIS A 309 -0.85 5.84 15.41
N ARG A 310 -0.58 4.53 15.46
CA ARG A 310 0.78 4.01 15.70
C ARG A 310 1.78 4.42 14.61
N ASP A 311 1.31 4.54 13.37
CA ASP A 311 2.13 4.95 12.23
C ASP A 311 1.99 6.46 11.89
N ASN A 312 1.43 7.27 12.82
CA ASN A 312 1.24 8.72 12.68
C ASN A 312 0.44 9.15 11.44
N ILE A 313 -0.54 8.34 11.05
CA ILE A 313 -1.46 8.61 9.95
C ILE A 313 -2.62 9.47 10.45
N PRO A 314 -2.95 10.60 9.79
CA PRO A 314 -4.06 11.45 10.19
C PRO A 314 -5.41 10.76 9.95
N VAL A 315 -6.24 10.76 10.99
CA VAL A 315 -7.59 10.17 10.97
C VAL A 315 -8.61 11.23 11.37
N PHE A 316 -9.58 11.47 10.50
CA PHE A 316 -10.65 12.44 10.69
C PHE A 316 -12.01 11.76 10.81
N HIS A 317 -12.97 12.49 11.37
CA HIS A 317 -14.35 12.03 11.48
C HIS A 317 -15.21 12.50 10.29
N THR A 318 -14.89 13.68 9.74
CA THR A 318 -15.62 14.25 8.61
C THR A 318 -14.83 14.09 7.32
N VAL A 319 -15.55 13.92 6.20
CA VAL A 319 -14.93 13.81 4.88
C VAL A 319 -14.27 15.13 4.47
N ASP A 320 -14.84 16.27 4.87
CA ASP A 320 -14.33 17.60 4.55
C ASP A 320 -12.94 17.87 5.16
N GLU A 321 -12.76 17.55 6.45
CA GLU A 321 -11.45 17.65 7.11
C GLU A 321 -10.41 16.72 6.45
N ALA A 322 -10.81 15.50 6.10
CA ALA A 322 -9.93 14.54 5.44
C ALA A 322 -9.49 14.99 4.04
N VAL A 323 -10.42 15.55 3.25
CA VAL A 323 -10.13 16.13 1.94
C VAL A 323 -9.20 17.34 2.08
N THR A 324 -9.46 18.21 3.04
CA THR A 324 -8.62 19.38 3.31
C THR A 324 -7.19 18.97 3.67
N CYS A 325 -7.03 18.00 4.58
CA CYS A 325 -5.71 17.47 4.94
C CYS A 325 -4.99 16.83 3.73
N ALA A 326 -5.71 16.11 2.86
CA ALA A 326 -5.13 15.55 1.65
C ALA A 326 -4.61 16.64 0.70
N ILE A 327 -5.36 17.74 0.53
CA ILE A 327 -4.95 18.91 -0.26
C ILE A 327 -3.69 19.56 0.33
N GLU A 328 -3.67 19.82 1.64
CA GLU A 328 -2.53 20.42 2.35
C GLU A 328 -1.27 19.55 2.21
N LYS A 329 -1.41 18.22 2.35
CA LYS A 329 -0.30 17.29 2.13
C LYS A 329 0.25 17.41 0.70
N CYS A 330 -0.61 17.48 -0.31
CA CYS A 330 -0.18 17.67 -1.71
C CYS A 330 0.53 19.01 -1.94
N GLN A 331 0.08 20.09 -1.30
CA GLN A 331 0.67 21.43 -1.43
C GLN A 331 1.99 21.57 -0.67
N SER A 332 2.17 20.84 0.43
CA SER A 332 3.40 20.82 1.22
C SER A 332 4.57 20.03 0.58
N ARG A 333 4.37 19.53 -0.65
CA ARG A 333 5.29 18.64 -1.37
C ARG A 333 6.74 19.11 -1.38
#